data_AF-A0AAI9TIP6-F1
#
_entry.id   AF-A0AAI9TIP6-F1
#
_cell.length_a   1.000
_cell.length_b   1.000
_cell.length_c   1.000
_cell.angle_alpha   90.00
_cell.angle_beta   90.00
_cell.angle_gamma   90.00
#
_symmetry.space_group_name_H-M   'P 1'
#
loop_
_entity.id
_entity.type
_entity.pdbx_description
1 polymer ?
#
loop_
_entity_poly.entity_id
_entity_poly.type
_entity_poly.pdbx_seq_one_letter_code
_entity_poly.pdbx_strand_id
1 'polypeptide(L)'
;MSAFGNLLAVLIGQSRMLRECGRQGVLPFTSFWTSTRPFGTPLGPYFVKWSLTVIMILGPPAGDAFSFVVDLGVYASSFFGSILTIGLVVTRIRRARLNLPPPDYQAWHVTVAFAILSNLYMVVMPWYPPSTGANGGDVSFWYATYCAVALGIIGVCGVYYYVWIKLLPRIQGFKWEQTVLKLDDGALAHRLVRVPKRNA
;
A
#
# COMPACT_ATOMS: atom_id res chain seq x y z
N MET A 1 -4.81 -8.55 27.93
CA MET A 1 -5.87 -9.22 27.14
C MET A 1 -6.41 -8.37 25.98
N SER A 2 -6.62 -7.06 26.12
CA SER A 2 -7.14 -6.20 25.01
C SER A 2 -6.21 -6.14 23.78
N ALA A 3 -4.89 -5.97 23.98
CA ALA A 3 -3.94 -5.87 22.88
C ALA A 3 -3.89 -7.12 21.98
N PHE A 4 -3.97 -8.32 22.57
CA PHE A 4 -3.96 -9.58 21.83
C PHE A 4 -5.20 -9.72 20.92
N GLY A 5 -6.39 -9.41 21.45
CA GLY A 5 -7.62 -9.41 20.66
C GLY A 5 -7.59 -8.41 19.49
N ASN A 6 -7.09 -7.19 19.74
CA ASN A 6 -6.92 -6.19 18.69
C ASN A 6 -5.96 -6.66 17.58
N LEU A 7 -4.80 -7.24 17.96
CA LEU A 7 -3.83 -7.75 17.00
C LEU A 7 -4.41 -8.85 16.10
N LEU A 8 -5.15 -9.80 16.68
CA LEU A 8 -5.82 -10.85 15.91
C LEU A 8 -6.84 -10.28 14.92
N ALA A 9 -7.68 -9.35 15.37
CA ALA A 9 -8.69 -8.71 14.52
C ALA A 9 -8.04 -7.97 13.33
N VAL A 10 -6.99 -7.18 13.58
CA VAL A 10 -6.24 -6.45 12.54
C VAL A 10 -5.55 -7.40 11.57
N LEU A 11 -4.91 -8.48 12.06
CA LEU A 11 -4.24 -9.47 11.23
C LEU A 11 -5.21 -10.14 10.24
N ILE A 12 -6.37 -10.56 10.72
CA ILE A 12 -7.40 -11.18 9.88
C ILE A 12 -7.92 -10.17 8.86
N GLY A 13 -8.24 -8.93 9.27
CA GLY A 13 -8.71 -7.89 8.36
C GLY A 13 -7.73 -7.58 7.23
N GLN A 14 -6.45 -7.35 7.56
CA GLN A 14 -5.40 -7.06 6.58
C GLN A 14 -5.14 -8.22 5.63
N SER A 15 -5.18 -9.47 6.13
CA SER A 15 -5.01 -10.66 5.29
C SER A 15 -6.12 -10.79 4.23
N ARG A 16 -7.37 -10.50 4.58
CA ARG A 16 -8.51 -10.50 3.67
C ARG A 16 -8.39 -9.39 2.62
N MET A 17 -8.04 -8.18 3.04
CA MET A 17 -7.80 -7.04 2.13
C MET A 17 -6.70 -7.38 1.12
N LEU A 18 -5.56 -7.91 1.59
CA LEU A 18 -4.44 -8.25 0.72
C LEU A 18 -4.77 -9.38 -0.26
N ARG A 19 -5.55 -10.38 0.18
CA ARG A 19 -6.06 -11.44 -0.71
C ARG A 19 -6.97 -10.87 -1.81
N GLU A 20 -7.85 -9.93 -1.46
CA GLU A 20 -8.76 -9.30 -2.42
C GLU A 20 -8.01 -8.43 -3.43
N CYS A 21 -7.00 -7.66 -2.99
CA CYS A 21 -6.08 -6.98 -3.89
C CYS A 21 -5.36 -7.99 -4.82
N GLY A 22 -4.83 -9.08 -4.28
CA GLY A 22 -4.22 -10.15 -5.07
C GLY A 22 -5.19 -10.77 -6.09
N ARG A 23 -6.47 -10.91 -5.73
CA ARG A 23 -7.54 -11.44 -6.59
C ARG A 23 -7.88 -10.50 -7.75
N GLN A 24 -7.73 -9.19 -7.59
CA GLN A 24 -7.93 -8.20 -8.65
C GLN A 24 -6.75 -8.14 -9.65
N GLY A 25 -5.69 -8.91 -9.40
CA GLY A 25 -4.49 -8.91 -10.21
C GLY A 25 -3.58 -7.70 -9.98
N VAL A 26 -3.83 -6.87 -8.97
CA VAL A 26 -2.98 -5.69 -8.72
C VAL A 26 -1.57 -6.06 -8.24
N LEU A 27 -1.36 -7.31 -7.81
CA LEU A 27 -0.06 -7.80 -7.36
C LEU A 27 0.59 -8.77 -8.36
N PRO A 28 1.89 -8.57 -8.67
CA PRO A 28 2.67 -9.49 -9.49
C PRO A 28 2.85 -10.85 -8.80
N PHE A 29 2.87 -11.95 -9.57
CA PHE A 29 2.77 -13.33 -9.04
C PHE A 29 1.53 -13.57 -8.18
N THR A 30 0.33 -13.36 -8.73
CA THR A 30 -0.95 -13.60 -8.04
C THR A 30 -0.99 -14.95 -7.30
N SER A 31 -0.45 -16.02 -7.89
CA SER A 31 -0.37 -17.34 -7.24
C SER A 31 0.42 -17.36 -5.93
N PHE A 32 1.44 -16.51 -5.74
CA PHE A 32 2.17 -16.40 -4.47
C PHE A 32 1.34 -15.68 -3.41
N TRP A 33 0.63 -14.62 -3.82
CA TRP A 33 -0.20 -13.80 -2.93
C TRP A 33 -1.55 -14.41 -2.58
N THR A 34 -2.11 -15.25 -3.46
CA THR A 34 -3.43 -15.89 -3.29
C THR A 34 -3.36 -17.35 -2.83
N SER A 35 -2.16 -17.96 -2.75
CA SER A 35 -2.03 -19.36 -2.31
C SER A 35 -2.40 -19.51 -0.83
N THR A 36 -3.39 -20.36 -0.57
CA THR A 36 -3.91 -20.68 0.78
C THR A 36 -3.57 -22.10 1.23
N ARG A 37 -2.74 -22.85 0.50
CA ARG A 37 -2.40 -24.24 0.88
C ARG A 37 -1.29 -24.28 1.94
N PRO A 38 -1.30 -25.21 2.91
CA PRO A 38 -2.33 -26.22 3.18
C PRO A 38 -3.39 -25.79 4.23
N PHE A 39 -3.17 -24.72 4.99
CA PHE A 39 -4.01 -24.36 6.16
C PHE A 39 -5.11 -23.31 5.91
N GLY A 40 -5.42 -22.99 4.66
CA GLY A 40 -6.43 -21.98 4.32
C GLY A 40 -5.97 -20.52 4.50
N THR A 41 -4.73 -20.28 4.92
CA THR A 41 -4.15 -18.95 5.17
C THR A 41 -3.18 -18.53 4.05
N PRO A 42 -3.18 -17.25 3.61
CA PRO A 42 -2.25 -16.77 2.57
C PRO A 42 -0.78 -16.80 3.01
N LEU A 43 -0.04 -17.87 2.71
CA LEU A 43 1.33 -18.06 3.23
C LEU A 43 2.32 -16.98 2.77
N GLY A 44 2.27 -16.59 1.49
CA GLY A 44 3.16 -15.55 0.94
C GLY A 44 3.03 -14.20 1.66
N PRO A 45 1.81 -13.63 1.76
CA PRO A 45 1.53 -12.44 2.57
C PRO A 45 2.03 -12.52 4.02
N TYR A 46 1.78 -13.65 4.69
CA TYR A 46 2.20 -13.85 6.07
C TYR A 46 3.73 -13.89 6.20
N PHE A 47 4.43 -14.55 5.27
CA PHE A 47 5.88 -14.61 5.27
C PHE A 47 6.52 -13.23 5.10
N VAL A 48 6.03 -12.41 4.17
CA VAL A 48 6.52 -11.04 3.96
C VAL A 48 6.27 -10.20 5.21
N LYS A 49 5.06 -10.27 5.79
CA LYS A 49 4.72 -9.53 7.01
C LYS A 49 5.55 -9.96 8.20
N TRP A 50 5.76 -11.26 8.38
CA TRP A 50 6.61 -11.82 9.43
C TRP A 50 8.06 -11.37 9.26
N SER A 51 8.61 -11.45 8.04
CA SER A 51 9.98 -11.00 7.75
C SER A 51 10.17 -9.52 8.04
N LEU A 52 9.22 -8.67 7.60
CA LEU A 52 9.23 -7.24 7.92
C LEU A 52 9.14 -6.99 9.43
N THR A 53 8.32 -7.78 10.13
CA THR A 53 8.19 -7.68 11.59
C THR A 53 9.50 -8.07 12.29
N VAL A 54 10.18 -9.12 11.85
CA VAL A 54 11.50 -9.53 12.37
C VAL A 54 12.53 -8.43 12.14
N ILE A 55 12.58 -7.85 10.94
CA ILE A 55 13.47 -6.72 10.62
C ILE A 55 13.18 -5.52 11.53
N MET A 56 11.91 -5.23 11.80
CA MET A 56 11.51 -4.09 12.65
C MET A 56 11.76 -4.34 14.15
N ILE A 57 11.82 -5.59 14.59
CA ILE A 57 12.17 -5.93 15.97
C ILE A 57 13.69 -5.87 16.17
N LEU A 58 14.47 -6.28 15.17
CA LEU A 58 15.93 -6.40 15.28
C LEU A 58 16.68 -5.16 14.79
N GLY A 59 16.08 -4.37 13.91
CA GLY A 59 16.73 -3.25 13.23
C GLY A 59 16.94 -2.02 14.12
N PRO A 60 15.89 -1.47 14.74
CA PRO A 60 16.01 -0.29 15.59
C PRO A 60 16.70 -0.61 16.92
N PRO A 61 17.50 0.32 17.47
CA PRO A 61 18.08 0.18 18.81
C PRO A 61 17.02 -0.05 19.90
N ALA A 62 17.41 -0.75 20.96
CA ALA A 62 16.55 -0.96 22.13
C ALA A 62 16.18 0.38 22.77
N GLY A 63 14.88 0.67 22.85
CA GLY A 63 14.34 1.96 23.34
C GLY A 63 13.62 2.76 22.26
N ASP A 64 14.06 2.66 20.99
CA ASP A 64 13.53 3.49 19.90
C ASP A 64 12.55 2.73 18.99
N ALA A 65 12.56 1.39 19.04
CA ALA A 65 11.79 0.54 18.14
C ALA A 65 10.29 0.84 18.15
N PHE A 66 9.72 1.16 19.32
CA PHE A 66 8.30 1.47 19.43
C PHE A 66 7.93 2.75 18.69
N SER A 67 8.61 3.86 19.00
CA SER A 67 8.40 5.16 18.33
C SER A 67 8.62 5.01 16.84
N PHE A 68 9.75 4.43 16.44
CA PHE A 68 10.09 4.21 15.03
C PHE A 68 9.00 3.46 14.25
N VAL A 69 8.45 2.37 14.81
CA VAL A 69 7.39 1.59 14.15
C VAL A 69 6.08 2.39 14.06
N VAL A 70 5.74 3.15 15.10
CA VAL A 70 4.56 4.00 15.11
C VAL A 70 4.71 5.11 14.06
N ASP A 71 5.83 5.81 14.04
CA ASP A 71 6.08 6.93 13.12
C ASP A 71 6.16 6.47 11.67
N LEU A 72 6.79 5.32 11.42
CA LEU A 72 6.80 4.67 10.11
C LEU A 72 5.38 4.36 9.63
N GLY A 73 4.53 3.82 10.52
CA GLY A 73 3.15 3.50 10.23
C GLY A 73 2.30 4.73 9.94
N VAL A 74 2.41 5.77 10.77
CA VAL A 74 1.70 7.05 10.60
C VAL A 74 2.13 7.70 9.29
N TYR A 75 3.44 7.84 9.04
CA TYR A 75 3.96 8.47 7.83
C TYR A 75 3.48 7.75 6.56
N ALA A 76 3.54 6.41 6.53
CA ALA A 76 3.03 5.64 5.39
C ALA A 76 1.53 5.86 5.18
N SER A 77 0.74 5.87 6.25
CA SER A 77 -0.70 6.11 6.17
C SER A 77 -1.03 7.52 5.67
N SER A 78 -0.30 8.54 6.13
CA SER A 78 -0.47 9.93 5.68
C SER A 78 -0.04 10.13 4.23
N PHE A 79 1.01 9.44 3.80
CA PHE A 79 1.43 9.45 2.40
C PHE A 79 0.33 8.92 1.48
N PHE A 80 -0.22 7.73 1.74
CA PHE A 80 -1.34 7.21 0.95
C PHE A 80 -2.63 8.02 1.12
N GLY A 81 -2.87 8.58 2.32
CA GLY A 81 -3.98 9.49 2.60
C GLY A 81 -3.91 10.77 1.76
N SER A 82 -2.72 11.33 1.56
CA SER A 82 -2.49 12.49 0.70
C SER A 82 -2.83 12.17 -0.76
N ILE A 83 -2.37 11.02 -1.28
CA ILE A 83 -2.66 10.58 -2.65
C ILE A 83 -4.17 10.37 -2.83
N LEU A 84 -4.83 9.74 -1.86
CA LEU A 84 -6.27 9.47 -1.91
C LEU A 84 -7.08 10.77 -1.95
N THR A 85 -6.78 11.71 -1.05
CA THR A 85 -7.51 12.97 -0.94
C THR A 85 -7.27 13.90 -2.13
N ILE A 86 -6.03 13.97 -2.65
CA ILE A 86 -5.72 14.68 -3.90
C ILE A 86 -6.41 14.00 -5.09
N GLY A 87 -6.38 12.66 -5.16
CA GLY A 87 -7.05 11.87 -6.19
C GLY A 87 -8.56 12.11 -6.24
N LEU A 88 -9.19 12.29 -5.07
CA LEU A 88 -10.60 12.67 -4.96
C LEU A 88 -10.85 14.04 -5.61
N VAL A 89 -10.02 15.05 -5.33
CA VAL A 89 -10.14 16.39 -5.94
C VAL A 89 -9.94 16.35 -7.45
N VAL A 90 -8.91 15.64 -7.92
CA VAL A 90 -8.67 15.45 -9.36
C VAL A 90 -9.87 14.79 -10.03
N THR A 91 -10.47 13.77 -9.39
CA THR A 91 -11.66 13.08 -9.91
C THR A 91 -12.87 14.02 -9.99
N ARG A 92 -13.07 14.89 -9.00
CA ARG A 92 -14.13 15.91 -9.03
C ARG A 92 -13.94 16.89 -10.19
N ILE A 93 -12.73 17.39 -10.39
CA ILE A 93 -12.41 18.32 -11.50
C ILE A 93 -12.66 17.63 -12.84
N ARG A 94 -12.25 16.36 -13.00
CA ARG A 94 -12.50 15.61 -14.23
C ARG A 94 -13.98 15.37 -14.50
N ARG A 95 -14.77 15.00 -13.48
CA ARG A 95 -16.22 14.84 -13.63
C ARG A 95 -16.92 16.14 -14.00
N ALA A 96 -16.52 17.25 -13.37
CA ALA A 96 -17.04 18.58 -13.69
C ALA A 96 -16.75 18.96 -15.14
N ARG A 97 -15.54 18.67 -15.65
CA ARG A 97 -15.20 18.90 -17.08
C ARG A 97 -16.00 18.02 -18.04
N LEU A 98 -16.43 16.84 -17.60
CA LEU A 98 -17.23 15.91 -18.40
C LEU A 98 -18.75 16.15 -18.28
N ASN A 99 -19.18 17.21 -17.57
CA ASN A 99 -20.58 17.54 -17.32
C ASN A 99 -21.40 16.35 -16.77
N LEU A 100 -20.74 15.49 -15.99
CA LEU A 100 -21.41 14.36 -15.35
C LEU A 100 -22.26 14.85 -14.17
N PRO A 101 -23.42 14.22 -13.90
CA PRO A 101 -24.24 14.58 -12.76
C PRO A 101 -23.44 14.44 -11.44
N PRO A 102 -23.69 15.33 -10.46
CA PRO A 102 -23.05 15.22 -9.16
C PRO A 102 -23.41 13.88 -8.52
N PRO A 103 -22.45 13.22 -7.82
CA PRO A 103 -22.76 11.99 -7.10
C PRO A 103 -23.74 12.24 -5.95
N ASP A 104 -24.60 11.26 -5.66
CA ASP A 104 -25.61 11.34 -4.58
C ASP A 104 -24.99 11.67 -3.21
N TYR A 105 -23.73 11.25 -3.00
CA TYR A 105 -22.95 11.59 -1.83
C TYR A 105 -21.69 12.37 -2.20
N GLN A 106 -21.59 13.59 -1.70
CA GLN A 106 -20.43 14.46 -1.88
C GLN A 106 -19.86 14.89 -0.53
N ALA A 107 -18.61 14.49 -0.25
CA ALA A 107 -17.87 15.00 0.91
C ALA A 107 -17.70 16.53 0.83
N TRP A 108 -17.85 17.21 1.96
CA TRP A 108 -17.74 18.66 2.02
C TRP A 108 -16.34 19.14 1.60
N HIS A 109 -16.29 20.19 0.79
CA HIS A 109 -15.05 20.76 0.28
C HIS A 109 -14.08 21.17 1.39
N VAL A 110 -14.61 21.72 2.50
CA VAL A 110 -13.79 22.14 3.65
C VAL A 110 -13.13 20.93 4.31
N THR A 111 -13.87 19.85 4.53
CA THR A 111 -13.31 18.61 5.11
C THR A 111 -12.23 18.00 4.23
N VAL A 112 -12.43 17.99 2.90
CA VAL A 112 -11.42 17.50 1.96
C VAL A 112 -10.18 18.39 1.96
N ALA A 113 -10.34 19.71 1.95
CA ALA A 113 -9.21 20.65 2.03
C ALA A 113 -8.42 20.48 3.33
N PHE A 114 -9.10 20.36 4.46
CA PHE A 114 -8.47 20.10 5.76
C PHE A 114 -7.72 18.77 5.76
N ALA A 115 -8.32 17.71 5.23
CA ALA A 115 -7.67 16.41 5.12
C ALA A 115 -6.41 16.45 4.24
N ILE A 116 -6.45 17.19 3.12
CA ILE A 116 -5.26 17.40 2.27
C ILE A 116 -4.17 18.12 3.05
N LEU A 117 -4.50 19.24 3.71
CA LEU A 117 -3.54 20.01 4.50
C LEU A 117 -2.92 19.19 5.63
N SER A 118 -3.74 18.43 6.37
CA SER A 118 -3.28 17.57 7.47
C SER A 118 -2.36 16.45 6.98
N ASN A 119 -2.73 15.74 5.91
CA ASN A 119 -1.89 14.68 5.35
C ASN A 119 -0.59 15.24 4.74
N LEU A 120 -0.65 16.38 4.04
CA LEU A 120 0.55 17.04 3.51
C LEU A 120 1.48 17.51 4.63
N TYR A 121 0.92 18.08 5.70
CA TYR A 121 1.69 18.48 6.87
C TYR A 121 2.43 17.27 7.47
N MET A 122 1.74 16.15 7.67
CA MET A 122 2.35 14.91 8.18
C MET A 122 3.41 14.31 7.25
N VAL A 123 3.34 14.55 5.93
CA VAL A 123 4.35 14.08 4.98
C VAL A 123 5.55 15.03 4.89
N VAL A 124 5.34 16.34 4.97
CA VAL A 124 6.38 17.35 4.75
C VAL A 124 7.14 17.69 6.03
N MET A 125 6.45 17.86 7.16
CA MET A 125 7.07 18.30 8.41
C MET A 125 8.21 17.39 8.91
N PRO A 126 8.07 16.05 8.86
CA PRO A 126 9.15 15.15 9.23
C PRO A 126 10.48 15.34 8.51
N TRP A 127 10.50 15.99 7.34
CA TRP A 127 11.73 16.29 6.61
C TRP A 127 12.46 17.52 7.15
N TYR A 128 11.76 18.39 7.87
CA TYR A 128 12.36 19.58 8.46
C TYR A 128 13.19 19.20 9.70
N PRO A 129 14.48 19.56 9.76
CA PRO A 129 15.35 19.12 10.84
C PRO A 129 14.95 19.71 12.19
N PRO A 130 14.99 18.90 13.27
CA PRO A 130 14.78 19.39 14.63
C PRO A 130 15.93 20.33 15.04
N SER A 131 15.63 21.31 15.87
CA SER A 131 16.59 22.32 16.36
C SER A 131 17.74 21.73 17.19
N THR A 132 17.57 20.51 17.71
CA THR A 132 18.54 19.73 18.50
C THR A 132 19.57 18.96 17.67
N GLY A 133 19.55 19.08 16.32
CA GLY A 133 20.55 18.46 15.43
C GLY A 133 20.14 17.08 14.89
N ALA A 134 21.08 16.38 14.22
CA ALA A 134 20.78 15.16 13.44
C ALA A 134 20.20 13.98 14.25
N ASN A 135 20.52 13.91 15.55
CA ASN A 135 20.02 12.91 16.51
C ASN A 135 19.04 13.52 17.53
N GLY A 136 18.53 14.73 17.25
CA GLY A 136 17.65 15.47 18.15
C GLY A 136 16.17 15.05 18.09
N GLY A 137 15.87 13.94 17.42
CA GLY A 137 14.52 13.40 17.26
C GLY A 137 14.07 12.51 18.42
N ASP A 138 12.94 11.86 18.21
CA ASP A 138 12.37 10.78 19.03
C ASP A 138 13.16 9.47 18.96
N VAL A 139 14.05 9.34 17.99
CA VAL A 139 14.98 8.23 17.80
C VAL A 139 16.43 8.68 17.98
N SER A 140 17.28 7.78 18.50
CA SER A 140 18.71 8.05 18.74
C SER A 140 19.55 8.16 17.47
N PHE A 141 18.97 7.83 16.31
CA PHE A 141 19.58 7.91 14.99
C PHE A 141 18.96 9.06 14.17
N TRP A 142 19.27 9.12 12.88
CA TRP A 142 18.80 10.20 12.00
C TRP A 142 17.27 10.35 12.04
N TYR A 143 16.80 11.52 12.48
CA TYR A 143 15.38 11.80 12.74
C TYR A 143 14.44 11.43 11.59
N ALA A 144 14.85 11.63 10.33
CA ALA A 144 14.01 11.34 9.15
C ALA A 144 14.20 9.92 8.59
N THR A 145 14.82 9.01 9.34
CA THR A 145 15.03 7.63 8.89
C THR A 145 13.71 6.90 8.64
N TYR A 146 12.66 7.14 9.44
CA TYR A 146 11.35 6.54 9.18
C TYR A 146 10.75 7.03 7.86
N CYS A 147 10.93 8.31 7.51
CA CYS A 147 10.51 8.85 6.21
C CYS A 147 11.25 8.18 5.05
N ALA A 148 12.57 8.06 5.16
CA ALA A 148 13.39 7.45 4.14
C ALA A 148 13.09 5.95 3.97
N VAL A 149 12.91 5.22 5.08
CA VAL A 149 12.53 3.80 5.05
C VAL A 149 11.13 3.63 4.45
N ALA A 150 10.15 4.44 4.83
CA ALA A 150 8.82 4.39 4.25
C ALA A 150 8.83 4.65 2.74
N LEU A 151 9.48 5.74 2.29
CA LEU A 151 9.62 6.04 0.87
C LEU A 151 10.43 4.97 0.13
N GLY A 152 11.45 4.39 0.78
CA GLY A 152 12.24 3.30 0.25
C GLY A 152 11.40 2.04 0.00
N ILE A 153 10.58 1.63 0.97
CA ILE A 153 9.66 0.50 0.84
C ILE A 153 8.65 0.76 -0.29
N ILE A 154 8.04 1.95 -0.33
CA ILE A 154 7.10 2.34 -1.39
C ILE A 154 7.80 2.34 -2.76
N GLY A 155 9.01 2.86 -2.84
CA GLY A 155 9.84 2.88 -4.05
C GLY A 155 10.17 1.47 -4.54
N VAL A 156 10.61 0.57 -3.66
CA VAL A 156 10.87 -0.84 -3.99
C VAL A 156 9.61 -1.52 -4.50
N CYS A 157 8.46 -1.31 -3.85
CA CYS A 157 7.17 -1.81 -4.33
C CYS A 157 6.82 -1.28 -5.72
N GLY A 158 7.06 0.01 -5.98
CA GLY A 158 6.83 0.63 -7.28
C GLY A 158 7.76 0.10 -8.39
N VAL A 159 9.05 -0.05 -8.10
CA VAL A 159 10.04 -0.64 -9.01
C VAL A 159 9.67 -2.09 -9.32
N TYR A 160 9.34 -2.87 -8.30
CA TYR A 160 8.90 -4.25 -8.45
C TYR A 160 7.67 -4.37 -9.35
N TYR A 161 6.66 -3.50 -9.15
CA TYR A 161 5.48 -3.42 -10.00
C TYR A 161 5.81 -3.04 -11.45
N TYR A 162 6.66 -2.03 -11.64
CA TYR A 162 7.09 -1.57 -12.97
C TYR A 162 7.82 -2.67 -13.75
N VAL A 163 8.76 -3.35 -13.10
CA VAL A 163 9.50 -4.47 -13.68
C VAL A 163 8.52 -5.57 -14.14
N TRP A 164 7.50 -5.85 -13.34
CA TRP A 164 6.54 -6.91 -13.68
C TRP A 164 5.54 -6.53 -14.78
N ILE A 165 4.96 -5.33 -14.73
CA ILE A 165 3.91 -4.94 -15.67
C ILE A 165 4.49 -4.46 -16.99
N LYS A 166 5.66 -3.82 -16.99
CA LYS A 166 6.21 -3.18 -18.20
C LYS A 166 7.43 -3.90 -18.74
N LEU A 167 8.38 -4.29 -17.89
CA LEU A 167 9.66 -4.87 -18.34
C LEU A 167 9.50 -6.32 -18.79
N LEU A 168 8.93 -7.19 -17.95
CA LEU A 168 8.72 -8.60 -18.23
C LEU A 168 7.88 -8.89 -19.51
N PRO A 169 6.74 -8.21 -19.74
CA PRO A 169 5.92 -8.46 -20.93
C PRO A 169 6.57 -7.92 -22.20
N ARG A 170 7.42 -6.89 -22.06
CA ARG A 170 8.20 -6.35 -23.18
C ARG A 170 9.33 -7.29 -23.59
N ILE A 171 9.98 -7.95 -22.64
CA ILE A 171 11.06 -8.92 -22.90
C ILE A 171 10.51 -10.24 -23.46
N GLN A 172 9.39 -10.73 -22.91
CA GLN A 172 8.83 -12.04 -23.30
C GLN A 172 7.68 -11.95 -24.33
N GLY A 173 7.39 -10.75 -24.87
CA GLY A 173 6.44 -10.59 -25.98
C GLY A 173 4.97 -10.88 -25.65
N PHE A 174 4.55 -10.75 -24.39
CA PHE A 174 3.16 -10.96 -23.97
C PHE A 174 2.50 -9.65 -23.50
N LYS A 175 1.17 -9.62 -23.44
CA LYS A 175 0.37 -8.56 -22.80
C LYS A 175 -0.39 -9.15 -21.63
N TRP A 176 -0.57 -8.34 -20.58
CA TRP A 176 -1.45 -8.68 -19.48
C TRP A 176 -2.88 -8.26 -19.86
N GLU A 177 -3.79 -9.21 -20.04
CA GLU A 177 -5.23 -8.93 -20.22
C GLU A 177 -6.00 -9.36 -18.96
N GLN A 178 -6.98 -8.56 -18.53
CA GLN A 178 -7.87 -8.96 -17.45
C GLN A 178 -8.93 -9.91 -18.02
N THR A 179 -8.85 -11.19 -17.68
CA THR A 179 -9.89 -12.18 -18.00
C THR A 179 -10.72 -12.46 -16.74
N VAL A 180 -12.04 -12.40 -16.86
CA VAL A 180 -12.95 -12.77 -15.78
C VAL A 180 -13.06 -14.29 -15.75
N LEU A 181 -12.48 -14.94 -14.75
CA LEU A 181 -12.69 -16.35 -14.47
C LEU A 181 -13.96 -16.50 -13.63
N LYS A 182 -14.94 -17.24 -14.14
CA LYS A 182 -16.01 -17.80 -13.31
C LYS A 182 -15.43 -19.01 -12.58
N LEU A 183 -15.33 -18.92 -11.26
CA LEU A 183 -15.07 -20.10 -10.41
C LEU A 183 -16.35 -20.93 -10.29
N ASP A 184 -16.23 -22.24 -10.06
CA ASP A 184 -17.34 -23.20 -10.01
C ASP A 184 -18.43 -22.85 -8.96
N ASP A 185 -18.10 -22.02 -7.96
CA ASP A 185 -19.04 -21.49 -6.95
C ASP A 185 -19.79 -20.21 -7.40
N GLY A 186 -19.74 -19.83 -8.68
CA GLY A 186 -20.40 -18.63 -9.20
C GLY A 186 -19.71 -17.30 -8.88
N ALA A 187 -18.58 -17.34 -8.16
CA ALA A 187 -17.77 -16.16 -7.87
C ALA A 187 -17.00 -15.66 -9.12
N LEU A 188 -17.22 -14.40 -9.50
CA LEU A 188 -16.49 -13.73 -10.58
C LEU A 188 -15.13 -13.24 -10.07
N ALA A 189 -14.01 -13.78 -10.58
CA ALA A 189 -12.66 -13.33 -10.26
C ALA A 189 -11.96 -12.71 -11.49
N HIS A 190 -11.33 -11.54 -11.30
CA HIS A 190 -10.57 -10.87 -12.37
C HIS A 190 -9.11 -11.32 -12.34
N ARG A 191 -8.71 -12.24 -13.22
CA ARG A 191 -7.32 -12.69 -13.30
C ARG A 191 -6.62 -11.98 -14.46
N LEU A 192 -5.42 -11.43 -14.21
CA LEU A 192 -4.54 -11.04 -15.29
C LEU A 192 -3.98 -12.30 -15.96
N VAL A 193 -4.38 -12.55 -17.20
CA VAL A 193 -3.90 -13.65 -18.02
C VAL A 193 -2.84 -13.11 -18.98
N ARG A 194 -1.75 -13.87 -19.15
CA ARG A 194 -0.74 -13.56 -20.16
C ARG A 194 -1.30 -13.95 -21.52
N VAL A 195 -1.49 -12.97 -22.40
CA VAL A 195 -1.87 -13.21 -23.79
C VAL A 195 -0.63 -12.93 -24.65
N PRO A 196 -0.12 -13.91 -25.42
CA PRO A 196 0.99 -13.66 -26.33
C PRO A 196 0.59 -12.55 -27.31
N LYS A 197 1.52 -11.63 -27.65
CA LYS A 197 1.26 -10.66 -28.71
C LYS A 197 0.95 -11.44 -29.99
N ARG A 198 -0.31 -11.43 -30.43
CA ARG A 198 -0.67 -11.86 -31.77
C ARG A 198 0.06 -10.92 -32.72
N ASN A 199 1.08 -11.44 -33.41
CA ASN A 199 1.67 -10.75 -34.54
C ASN A 199 0.53 -10.51 -35.55
N ALA A 200 0.25 -9.24 -35.83
CA ALA A 200 -0.50 -8.86 -37.01
C ALA A 200 0.43 -8.97 -38.22
#